data_AF-A0A060BUI6-F1
#
_entry.id   AF-A0A060BUI6-F1
#
_cell.length_a   1.000
_cell.length_b   1.000
_cell.length_c   1.000
_cell.angle_alpha   90.00
_cell.angle_beta   90.00
_cell.angle_gamma   90.00
#
_symmetry.space_group_name_H-M   'P 1'
#
loop_
_entity.id
_entity.type
_entity.pdbx_description
1 polymer ?
#
loop_
_entity_poly.entity_id
_entity_poly.type
_entity_poly.pdbx_seq_one_letter_code
_entity_poly.pdbx_strand_id
1 'polypeptide(L)'
;MPFYDYGSVDEATRSTYNWGYDPVTYDVPEGSYSTDPFDGTRRILECRSMIASLHRNGFRVIMDVVYNHMYRPDNPFERMVPGYFCRRNPNGELSNGSGCG
;
A
#
# COMPACT_ATOMS: atom_id res chain seq x y z
N MET A 1 -8.80 -2.46 6.61
CA MET A 1 -8.47 -2.11 5.23
C MET A 1 -7.18 -1.32 5.22
N PRO A 2 -6.27 -1.62 4.28
CA PRO A 2 -5.02 -0.90 4.13
C PRO A 2 -5.21 0.60 3.88
N PHE A 3 -4.28 1.41 4.36
CA PHE A 3 -4.26 2.86 4.12
C PHE A 3 -2.86 3.39 3.75
N TYR A 4 -1.92 2.49 3.44
CA TYR A 4 -0.72 2.84 2.67
C TYR A 4 -0.99 2.70 1.17
N ASP A 5 -0.09 3.25 0.38
CA ASP A 5 -0.13 3.38 -1.07
C ASP A 5 -0.36 2.03 -1.80
N TYR A 6 -1.43 1.99 -2.60
CA TYR A 6 -1.85 0.84 -3.40
C TYR A 6 -2.14 1.21 -4.87
N GLY A 7 -2.06 0.23 -5.78
CA GLY A 7 -1.87 0.51 -7.21
C GLY A 7 -3.12 0.59 -8.10
N SER A 8 -4.31 0.33 -7.56
CA SER A 8 -5.54 0.11 -8.34
C SER A 8 -6.46 1.33 -8.43
N VAL A 9 -6.16 2.40 -7.70
CA VAL A 9 -6.88 3.68 -7.80
C VAL A 9 -5.97 4.72 -8.44
N ASP A 10 -6.43 5.32 -9.53
CA ASP A 10 -5.78 6.48 -10.11
C ASP A 10 -6.02 7.70 -9.22
N GLU A 11 -4.98 8.15 -8.51
CA GLU A 11 -5.07 9.27 -7.57
C GLU A 11 -5.50 10.60 -8.24
N ALA A 12 -5.28 10.75 -9.55
CA ALA A 12 -5.64 11.95 -10.31
C ALA A 12 -7.15 12.04 -10.57
N THR A 13 -7.77 10.91 -10.94
CA THR A 13 -9.21 10.88 -11.30
C THR A 13 -10.10 10.37 -10.18
N ARG A 14 -9.59 9.48 -9.31
CA ARG A 14 -10.31 8.79 -8.24
C ARG A 14 -11.60 8.14 -8.73
N SER A 15 -11.58 7.70 -9.98
CA SER A 15 -12.75 7.22 -10.71
C SER A 15 -13.06 5.75 -10.42
N THR A 16 -12.12 5.03 -9.81
CA THR A 16 -12.25 3.62 -9.45
C THR A 16 -12.30 3.45 -7.93
N TYR A 17 -12.89 2.35 -7.51
CA TYR A 17 -12.92 1.91 -6.12
C TYR A 17 -12.03 0.66 -5.96
N ASN A 18 -11.30 0.58 -4.85
CA ASN A 18 -10.60 -0.63 -4.42
C ASN A 18 -10.54 -0.72 -2.89
N TRP A 19 -10.34 -1.93 -2.36
CA TRP A 19 -10.09 -2.17 -0.94
C TRP A 19 -8.66 -1.86 -0.49
N GLY A 20 -7.70 -1.79 -1.41
CA GLY A 20 -6.31 -1.43 -1.14
C GLY A 20 -5.38 -2.58 -0.79
N TYR A 21 -5.76 -3.83 -1.11
CA TYR A 21 -4.94 -5.02 -0.86
C TYR A 21 -3.83 -5.25 -1.90
N ASP A 22 -3.51 -4.26 -2.72
CA ASP A 22 -2.51 -4.29 -3.78
C ASP A 22 -1.36 -3.30 -3.51
N PRO A 23 -0.49 -3.58 -2.50
CA PRO A 23 0.58 -2.68 -2.06
C PRO A 23 1.56 -2.28 -3.18
N VAL A 24 1.88 -0.98 -3.24
CA VAL A 24 2.96 -0.41 -4.05
C VAL A 24 4.09 0.12 -3.16
N THR A 25 3.74 0.88 -2.12
CA THR A 25 4.72 1.45 -1.17
C THR A 25 4.25 1.26 0.27
N TYR A 26 4.98 0.49 1.07
CA TYR A 26 4.53 0.10 2.42
C TYR A 26 4.53 1.23 3.45
N ASP A 27 5.38 2.25 3.28
CA ASP A 27 5.63 3.28 4.29
C ASP A 27 5.04 4.66 3.93
N VAL A 28 4.20 4.73 2.89
CA VAL A 28 3.59 5.98 2.41
C VAL A 28 2.07 5.83 2.48
N PRO A 29 1.33 6.77 3.09
CA PRO A 29 -0.13 6.73 3.08
C PRO A 29 -0.72 6.78 1.66
N GLU A 30 -1.91 6.23 1.48
CA GLU A 30 -2.65 6.24 0.23
C GLU A 30 -3.02 7.67 -0.19
N GLY A 31 -2.72 8.05 -1.45
CA GLY A 31 -2.97 9.41 -1.93
C GLY A 31 -4.41 9.64 -2.38
N SER A 32 -5.17 8.62 -2.78
CA SER A 32 -6.59 8.79 -3.12
C SER A 32 -7.44 9.30 -1.94
N TYR A 33 -6.98 9.08 -0.70
CA TYR A 33 -7.59 9.62 0.51
C TYR A 33 -7.12 11.04 0.89
N SER A 34 -6.06 11.55 0.26
CA SER A 34 -5.51 12.89 0.49
C SER A 34 -6.39 13.97 -0.13
N THR A 35 -6.40 15.19 0.42
CA THR A 35 -7.02 16.34 -0.26
C THR A 35 -6.24 16.80 -1.48
N ASP A 36 -4.92 16.57 -1.49
CA ASP A 36 -4.04 16.78 -2.63
C ASP A 36 -3.09 15.58 -2.73
N PRO A 37 -3.25 14.70 -3.73
CA PRO A 37 -2.36 13.54 -3.89
C PRO A 37 -0.99 13.95 -4.46
N PHE A 38 -0.88 15.11 -5.11
CA PHE A 38 0.35 15.56 -5.76
C PHE A 38 1.30 16.30 -4.81
N ASP A 39 0.85 16.64 -3.60
CA ASP A 39 1.69 16.98 -2.46
C ASP A 39 1.87 15.77 -1.53
N GLY A 40 3.03 15.12 -1.63
CA GLY A 40 3.37 13.96 -0.79
C GLY A 40 3.37 14.24 0.72
N THR A 41 3.55 15.50 1.14
CA THR A 41 3.48 15.87 2.57
C THR A 41 2.03 15.87 3.07
N ARG A 42 1.08 16.19 2.19
CA ARG A 42 -0.34 16.33 2.54
C ARG A 42 -0.93 15.03 3.08
N ARG A 43 -0.74 13.92 2.35
CA ARG A 43 -1.20 12.58 2.75
C ARG A 43 -0.65 12.15 4.13
N ILE A 44 0.58 12.52 4.45
CA ILE A 44 1.22 12.23 5.74
C ILE A 44 0.55 13.03 6.86
N LEU A 45 0.42 14.34 6.68
CA LEU A 45 -0.16 15.24 7.69
C LEU A 45 -1.63 14.93 7.94
N GLU A 46 -2.39 14.62 6.90
CA GLU A 46 -3.82 14.28 7.00
C GLU A 46 -4.05 12.93 7.67
N CYS A 47 -3.28 11.90 7.29
CA CYS A 47 -3.32 10.59 7.97
C CYS A 47 -2.98 10.74 9.46
N ARG A 48 -1.92 11.48 9.80
CA ARG A 48 -1.55 11.78 11.19
C ARG A 48 -2.66 12.53 11.93
N SER A 49 -3.30 13.50 11.28
CA SER A 49 -4.37 14.30 11.88
C SER A 49 -5.63 13.48 12.14
N MET A 50 -5.98 12.57 11.22
CA MET A 50 -7.07 11.61 11.36
C MET A 50 -6.84 10.68 12.56
N ILE A 51 -5.65 10.05 12.66
CA ILE A 51 -5.28 9.18 13.78
C ILE A 51 -5.31 9.97 15.11
N ALA A 52 -4.71 11.16 15.13
CA ALA A 52 -4.69 12.01 16.32
C ALA A 52 -6.11 12.40 16.77
N SER A 53 -7.03 12.64 15.83
CA SER A 53 -8.43 12.93 16.14
C SER A 53 -9.14 11.74 16.78
N LEU A 54 -8.94 10.54 16.22
CA LEU A 54 -9.47 9.29 16.80
C LEU A 54 -8.96 9.08 18.23
N HIS A 55 -7.65 9.26 18.45
CA HIS A 55 -7.05 9.13 19.77
C HIS A 55 -7.61 10.13 20.78
N ARG A 56 -7.81 11.41 20.40
CA ARG A 56 -8.43 12.42 21.29
C ARG A 56 -9.86 12.06 21.70
N ASN A 57 -10.55 11.26 20.89
CA ASN A 57 -11.90 10.79 21.17
C ASN A 57 -11.94 9.39 21.83
N GLY A 58 -10.80 8.88 22.30
CA GLY A 58 -10.71 7.61 23.02
C GLY A 58 -10.72 6.35 22.13
N PHE A 59 -10.67 6.51 20.81
CA PHE A 59 -10.55 5.39 19.88
C PHE A 59 -9.08 5.01 19.68
N ARG A 60 -8.82 3.72 19.42
CA ARG A 60 -7.52 3.22 18.98
C ARG A 60 -7.58 2.88 17.49
N VAL A 61 -6.45 3.02 16.80
CA VAL A 61 -6.34 2.70 15.38
C VAL A 61 -5.56 1.40 15.23
N ILE A 62 -6.11 0.45 14.48
CA ILE A 62 -5.42 -0.76 14.03
C ILE A 62 -5.24 -0.64 12.53
N MET A 63 -4.00 -0.86 12.09
CA MET A 63 -3.64 -0.83 10.67
C MET A 63 -3.67 -2.23 10.10
N ASP A 64 -4.40 -2.38 9.01
CA ASP A 64 -4.42 -3.59 8.20
C ASP A 64 -3.20 -3.56 7.27
N VAL A 65 -2.38 -4.62 7.31
CA VAL A 65 -1.08 -4.66 6.64
C VAL A 65 -0.92 -5.90 5.76
N VAL A 66 -0.48 -5.68 4.52
CA VAL A 66 -0.35 -6.70 3.46
C VAL A 66 1.12 -6.89 3.12
N TYR A 67 1.89 -7.45 4.04
CA TYR A 67 3.30 -7.80 3.80
C TYR A 67 3.49 -9.16 3.10
N ASN A 68 2.39 -9.79 2.66
CA ASN A 68 2.43 -11.14 2.08
C ASN A 68 2.61 -11.16 0.56
N HIS A 69 2.38 -10.05 -0.14
CA HIS A 69 2.63 -9.88 -1.58
C HIS A 69 2.80 -8.39 -1.95
N MET A 70 3.12 -8.12 -3.22
CA MET A 70 3.10 -6.79 -3.83
C MET A 70 2.16 -6.79 -5.04
N TYR A 71 1.67 -5.60 -5.43
CA TYR A 71 0.74 -5.47 -6.56
C TYR A 71 1.25 -6.08 -7.86
N ARG A 72 2.56 -5.94 -8.14
CA ARG A 72 3.18 -6.39 -9.39
C ARG A 72 4.51 -7.12 -9.15
N PRO A 73 4.86 -8.09 -10.01
CA PRO A 73 6.19 -8.69 -10.04
C PRO A 73 7.31 -7.67 -10.27
N ASP A 74 7.06 -6.67 -11.12
CA ASP A 74 7.93 -5.50 -11.24
C ASP A 74 7.64 -4.54 -10.09
N ASN A 75 8.49 -4.56 -9.07
CA ASN A 75 8.36 -3.76 -7.85
C ASN A 75 9.72 -3.27 -7.36
N PRO A 76 9.77 -2.30 -6.43
CA PRO A 76 11.03 -1.74 -5.94
C PRO A 76 12.01 -2.76 -5.37
N PHE A 77 11.53 -3.84 -4.74
CA PHE A 77 12.38 -4.86 -4.15
C PHE A 77 13.05 -5.74 -5.21
N GLU A 78 12.30 -6.20 -6.21
CA GLU A 78 12.86 -6.97 -7.34
C GLU A 78 13.78 -6.10 -8.22
N ARG A 79 13.53 -4.79 -8.33
CA ARG A 79 14.42 -3.85 -9.03
C ARG A 79 15.71 -3.55 -8.26
N MET A 80 15.66 -3.55 -6.92
CA MET A 80 16.83 -3.29 -6.07
C MET A 80 17.70 -4.54 -5.88
N VAL A 81 17.07 -5.67 -5.54
CA VAL A 81 17.75 -6.96 -5.31
C VAL A 81 16.94 -8.09 -5.97
N PRO A 82 17.18 -8.35 -7.27
CA PRO A 82 16.41 -9.35 -8.02
C PRO A 82 16.44 -10.74 -7.38
N GLY A 83 15.26 -11.35 -7.23
CA GLY A 83 15.09 -12.72 -6.75
C GLY A 83 15.24 -12.93 -5.25
N TYR A 84 15.39 -11.87 -4.45
CA TYR A 84 15.61 -12.00 -3.00
C TYR A 84 14.32 -11.98 -2.18
N PHE A 85 13.44 -11.00 -2.43
CA PHE A 85 12.32 -10.72 -1.52
C PHE A 85 11.08 -11.57 -1.81
N CYS A 86 10.86 -11.99 -3.06
CA CYS A 86 9.73 -12.83 -3.44
C CYS A 86 10.12 -14.31 -3.46
N ARG A 87 9.28 -15.17 -2.87
CA ARG A 87 9.48 -16.62 -2.88
C ARG A 87 9.33 -17.18 -4.30
N ARG A 88 10.15 -18.19 -4.61
CA ARG A 88 10.20 -18.84 -5.93
C ARG A 88 10.11 -20.35 -5.82
N ASN A 89 9.50 -20.96 -6.82
CA ASN A 89 9.48 -22.40 -7.01
C ASN A 89 10.86 -22.91 -7.49
N PRO A 90 11.14 -24.23 -7.45
CA PRO A 90 12.41 -24.79 -7.93
C PRO A 90 12.74 -24.49 -9.41
N ASN A 91 11.73 -24.18 -10.22
CA ASN A 91 11.89 -23.79 -11.62
C ASN A 91 12.21 -22.29 -11.82
N GLY A 92 12.32 -21.51 -10.74
CA GLY A 92 12.65 -20.08 -10.75
C GLY A 92 11.45 -19.13 -10.87
N GLU A 93 10.26 -19.65 -11.11
CA GLU A 93 9.02 -18.87 -11.17
C GLU A 93 8.60 -18.36 -9.78
N LEU A 94 7.88 -17.24 -9.75
CA LEU A 94 7.30 -16.73 -8.50
C LEU A 94 6.30 -17.74 -7.92
N SER A 95 6.37 -17.96 -6.61
CA SER A 95 5.38 -18.79 -5.91
C SER A 95 4.14 -17.95 -5.59
N ASN A 96 2.96 -18.47 -5.88
CA ASN A 96 1.70 -17.76 -5.69
C ASN A 96 0.91 -18.22 -4.45
N GLY A 97 1.58 -18.28 -3.29
CA GLY A 97 0.94 -18.71 -2.04
C GLY A 97 -0.13 -17.73 -1.53
N SER A 98 -0.08 -16.46 -1.95
CA SER A 98 -1.08 -15.43 -1.62
C SER A 98 -2.33 -15.50 -2.50
N GLY A 99 -2.23 -16.10 -3.70
CA GLY A 99 -3.27 -16.05 -4.74
C GLY A 99 -3.29 -14.75 -5.55
N CYS A 100 -2.35 -13.83 -5.32
CA CYS A 100 -2.30 -12.49 -5.92
C CYS A 100 -1.06 -12.25 -6.82
N GLY A 101 -0.31 -13.30 -7.16
CA GLY A 101 0.88 -13.21 -8.00
C GLY A 101 1.81 -14.40 -7.81
#